data_AF-H8K744-F1
#
_entry.id   AF-H8K744-F1
#
_cell.length_a   1.000
_cell.length_b   1.000
_cell.length_c   1.000
_cell.angle_alpha   90.00
_cell.angle_beta   90.00
_cell.angle_gamma   90.00
#
_symmetry.space_group_name_H-M   'P 1'
#
loop_
_entity.id
_entity.type
_entity.pdbx_description
1 polymer ?
#
loop_
_entity_poly.entity_id
_entity_poly.type
_entity_poly.pdbx_seq_one_letter_code
_entity_poly.pdbx_strand_id
1 'polypeptide(L)'
;MDLGWLISFATLLNIIIKNAFSIPRPHSTLHMLSIGFPSGDVQVATVFFMIIFLSFNSKTLQIISIAIINIMFSRLYLGVHSIYDVIGGMIFGVLIIL
;
A
#
# COMPACT_ATOMS: atom_id res chain seq x y z
N MET A 1 -0.10 -17.35 -13.82
CA MET A 1 -0.83 -16.13 -13.45
C MET A 1 -0.01 -14.95 -13.94
N ASP A 2 -0.56 -14.13 -14.84
CA ASP A 2 0.14 -12.95 -15.36
C ASP A 2 0.13 -11.84 -14.30
N LEU A 3 1.05 -11.99 -13.33
CA LEU A 3 1.17 -11.14 -12.14
C LEU A 3 1.40 -9.65 -12.44
N GLY A 4 1.91 -9.33 -13.65
CA GLY A 4 2.28 -7.96 -14.02
C GLY A 4 1.12 -6.97 -13.98
N TRP A 5 -0.11 -7.42 -14.22
CA TRP A 5 -1.29 -6.54 -14.24
C TRP A 5 -1.81 -6.17 -12.86
N LEU A 6 -1.49 -6.93 -11.81
CA LEU A 6 -2.01 -6.71 -10.46
C LEU A 6 -1.56 -5.38 -9.87
N ILE A 7 -0.35 -4.92 -10.21
CA ILE A 7 0.15 -3.61 -9.75
C ILE A 7 -0.63 -2.47 -10.42
N SER A 8 -0.85 -2.56 -11.73
CA SER A 8 -1.66 -1.58 -12.47
C SER A 8 -3.12 -1.59 -12.02
N PHE A 9 -3.67 -2.77 -11.70
CA PHE A 9 -4.99 -2.88 -11.12
C PHE A 9 -5.05 -2.24 -9.72
N ALA A 10 -4.04 -2.49 -8.88
CA ALA A 10 -3.96 -1.91 -7.54
C ALA A 10 -3.89 -0.39 -7.56
N THR A 11 -3.16 0.22 -8.50
CA THR A 11 -3.10 1.67 -8.63
C THR A 11 -4.43 2.26 -9.07
N LEU A 12 -5.12 1.65 -10.05
CA LEU A 12 -6.46 2.07 -10.48
C LEU A 12 -7.48 1.96 -9.34
N LEU A 13 -7.47 0.83 -8.63
CA LEU A 13 -8.36 0.58 -7.51
C LEU A 13 -8.09 1.58 -6.37
N ASN A 14 -6.82 1.91 -6.09
CA ASN A 14 -6.47 2.95 -5.11
C ASN A 14 -7.09 4.30 -5.46
N ILE A 15 -7.05 4.71 -6.74
CA ILE A 15 -7.63 5.98 -7.20
C ILE A 15 -9.15 5.97 -6.99
N ILE A 16 -9.83 4.88 -7.33
CA ILE A 16 -11.28 4.74 -7.14
C ILE A 16 -11.64 4.86 -5.65
N ILE A 17 -10.94 4.14 -4.77
CA ILE A 17 -11.20 4.19 -3.33
C ILE A 17 -10.91 5.59 -2.79
N LYS A 18 -9.80 6.22 -3.17
CA LYS A 18 -9.48 7.58 -2.73
C LYS A 18 -10.60 8.55 -3.06
N ASN A 19 -11.10 8.51 -4.30
CA ASN A 19 -12.21 9.36 -4.71
C ASN A 19 -13.50 9.05 -3.93
N ALA A 20 -13.77 7.78 -3.62
CA ALA A 20 -14.95 7.38 -2.87
C ALA A 20 -14.93 7.85 -1.40
N PHE A 21 -13.79 7.77 -0.72
CA PHE A 21 -13.69 8.10 0.71
C PHE A 21 -13.30 9.55 0.99
N SER A 22 -12.48 10.17 0.13
CA SER A 22 -12.06 11.57 0.23
C SER A 22 -11.57 12.03 1.62
N ILE A 23 -10.99 11.12 2.41
CA ILE A 23 -10.53 11.40 3.79
C ILE A 23 -9.23 12.25 3.72
N PRO A 24 -9.20 13.42 4.37
CA PRO A 24 -8.02 14.29 4.37
C PRO A 24 -6.88 13.74 5.21
N ARG A 25 -5.65 14.13 4.89
CA ARG A 25 -4.45 13.76 5.65
C ARG A 25 -4.37 14.48 7.01
N PRO A 26 -3.71 13.87 8.01
CA PRO A 26 -3.64 14.43 9.37
C PRO A 26 -2.84 15.73 9.50
N HIS A 27 -1.84 15.99 8.65
CA HIS A 27 -1.04 17.23 8.68
C HIS A 27 -1.14 17.99 7.35
N SER A 28 -1.73 19.18 7.39
CA SER A 28 -1.93 20.07 6.22
C SER A 28 -0.72 20.93 5.87
N THR A 29 0.32 20.95 6.72
CA THR A 29 1.45 21.89 6.59
C THR A 29 2.56 21.42 5.64
N LEU A 30 2.70 20.11 5.42
CA LEU A 30 3.78 19.53 4.59
C LEU A 30 3.29 18.96 3.25
N HIS A 31 1.98 18.87 3.02
CA HIS A 31 1.44 18.29 1.79
C HIS A 31 0.27 19.07 1.20
N MET A 32 0.29 19.17 -0.13
CA MET A 32 -0.84 19.60 -0.96
C MET A 32 -2.12 18.88 -0.54
N LEU A 33 -3.25 19.61 -0.52
CA LEU A 33 -4.64 19.18 -0.24
C LEU A 33 -5.01 17.86 -0.95
N SER A 34 -4.55 16.73 -0.43
CA SER A 34 -4.63 15.42 -1.07
C SER A 34 -5.23 14.41 -0.11
N ILE A 35 -6.09 13.55 -0.66
CA ILE A 35 -6.76 12.47 0.04
C ILE A 35 -5.71 11.46 0.55
N GLY A 36 -5.76 11.18 1.85
CA GLY A 36 -4.81 10.30 2.55
C GLY A 36 -5.19 8.84 2.50
N PHE A 37 -6.48 8.53 2.61
CA PHE A 37 -6.97 7.17 2.71
C PHE A 37 -7.42 6.58 1.36
N PRO A 38 -7.07 5.32 1.05
CA PRO A 38 -6.02 4.50 1.65
C PRO A 38 -4.64 4.86 1.08
N SER A 39 -3.58 4.48 1.79
CA SER A 39 -2.20 4.73 1.34
C SER A 39 -1.88 3.89 0.10
N GLY A 40 -1.69 4.56 -1.05
CA GLY A 40 -1.34 3.91 -2.31
C GLY A 40 0.05 3.28 -2.30
N ASP A 41 1.01 3.92 -1.65
CA ASP A 41 2.37 3.38 -1.48
C ASP A 41 2.33 2.05 -0.73
N VAL A 42 1.55 1.97 0.35
CA VAL A 42 1.40 0.76 1.16
C VAL A 42 0.61 -0.30 0.39
N GLN A 43 -0.45 0.06 -0.34
CA GLN A 43 -1.23 -0.88 -1.15
C GLN A 43 -0.39 -1.54 -2.25
N VAL A 44 0.34 -0.76 -3.03
CA VAL A 44 1.20 -1.28 -4.10
C VAL A 44 2.35 -2.11 -3.52
N ALA A 45 2.99 -1.64 -2.44
CA ALA A 45 4.03 -2.42 -1.76
C ALA A 45 3.49 -3.77 -1.25
N THR A 46 2.27 -3.80 -0.72
CA THR A 46 1.61 -5.03 -0.25
C THR A 46 1.46 -6.02 -1.39
N VAL A 47 0.87 -5.59 -2.51
CA VAL A 47 0.69 -6.43 -3.69
C VAL A 47 2.04 -6.95 -4.18
N PHE A 48 3.05 -6.08 -4.31
CA PHE A 48 4.38 -6.45 -4.81
C PHE A 48 5.09 -7.48 -3.91
N PHE A 49 5.18 -7.25 -2.60
CA PHE A 49 5.91 -8.14 -1.70
C PHE A 49 5.16 -9.45 -1.43
N MET A 50 3.82 -9.42 -1.46
CA MET A 50 3.00 -10.63 -1.31
C MET A 50 3.07 -11.50 -2.56
N ILE A 51 3.12 -10.90 -3.75
CA ILE A 51 3.48 -11.57 -5.00
C ILE A 51 4.81 -12.31 -4.86
N ILE A 52 5.86 -11.63 -4.36
CA ILE A 52 7.18 -12.25 -4.16
C ILE A 52 7.09 -13.40 -3.16
N PHE A 53 6.38 -13.21 -2.06
CA PHE A 53 6.24 -14.20 -1.00
C PHE A 53 5.56 -15.49 -1.49
N LEU A 54 4.49 -15.35 -2.28
CA LEU A 54 3.69 -16.47 -2.77
C LEU A 54 4.29 -17.14 -4.02
N SER A 55 4.97 -16.38 -4.88
CA SER A 55 5.48 -16.89 -6.16
C SER A 55 6.81 -17.61 -6.02
N PHE A 56 7.60 -17.31 -4.99
CA PHE A 56 8.94 -17.86 -4.82
C PHE A 56 9.07 -18.68 -3.53
N ASN A 57 9.54 -19.92 -3.66
CA ASN A 57 9.84 -20.81 -2.52
C ASN A 57 11.19 -20.51 -1.83
N SER A 58 11.87 -19.41 -2.22
CA SER A 58 13.15 -19.02 -1.62
C SER A 58 12.92 -18.35 -0.28
N LYS A 59 13.46 -18.93 0.80
CA LYS A 59 13.42 -18.34 2.15
C LYS A 59 13.97 -16.91 2.17
N THR A 60 15.02 -16.63 1.40
CA THR A 60 15.60 -15.29 1.30
C THR A 60 14.61 -14.29 0.73
N LEU A 61 13.88 -14.66 -0.34
CA LEU A 61 12.88 -13.78 -0.94
C LEU A 61 11.67 -13.57 -0.01
N GLN A 62 11.25 -14.62 0.70
CA GLN A 62 10.19 -14.51 1.70
C GLN A 62 10.58 -13.59 2.87
N ILE A 63 11.83 -13.61 3.32
CA ILE A 63 12.33 -12.68 4.34
C ILE A 63 12.35 -11.25 3.79
N ILE A 64 12.76 -11.06 2.53
CA ILE A 64 12.74 -9.74 1.89
C ILE A 64 11.32 -9.19 1.80
N SER A 65 10.29 -10.03 1.63
CA SER A 65 8.89 -9.60 1.64
C SER A 65 8.45 -8.91 2.94
N ILE A 66 9.12 -9.20 4.06
CA ILE A 66 8.87 -8.55 5.35
C ILE A 66 9.30 -7.07 5.34
N ALA A 67 10.13 -6.65 4.38
CA ALA A 67 10.59 -5.27 4.23
C ALA A 67 9.44 -4.26 4.01
N ILE A 68 8.23 -4.72 3.66
CA ILE A 68 7.02 -3.89 3.63
C ILE A 68 6.77 -3.13 4.94
N ILE A 69 7.15 -3.72 6.08
CA ILE A 69 7.01 -3.09 7.40
C ILE A 69 7.78 -1.77 7.44
N ASN A 70 8.97 -1.70 6.83
CA ASN A 70 9.74 -0.46 6.73
C ASN A 70 9.02 0.61 5.91
N ILE A 71 8.30 0.21 4.85
CA ILE A 71 7.50 1.13 4.04
C ILE A 71 6.35 1.68 4.88
N MET A 72 5.63 0.83 5.60
CA MET A 72 4.55 1.25 6.51
C MET A 72 5.07 2.24 7.55
N PHE A 73 6.20 1.94 8.21
CA PHE A 73 6.81 2.85 9.18
C PHE A 73 7.26 4.16 8.55
N SER A 74 7.85 4.15 7.35
CA SER A 74 8.26 5.39 6.67
C SER A 74 7.10 6.36 6.45
N ARG A 75 5.90 5.85 6.14
CA ARG A 75 4.70 6.67 5.91
C ARG A 75 4.16 7.29 7.20
N LEU A 76 4.27 6.57 8.31
CA LEU A 76 3.91 7.10 9.62
C LEU A 76 4.96 8.09 10.14
N TYR A 77 6.25 7.76 9.99
CA TYR A 77 7.37 8.59 10.46
C TYR A 77 7.43 9.94 9.77
N LEU A 78 7.19 9.98 8.46
CA LEU A 78 7.13 11.24 7.71
C LEU A 78 5.84 12.04 8.00
N GLY A 79 4.90 11.49 8.79
CA GLY A 79 3.65 12.16 9.14
C GLY A 79 2.69 12.38 7.95
N VAL A 80 2.93 11.70 6.83
CA VAL A 80 2.21 11.93 5.57
C VAL A 80 0.91 11.13 5.47
N HIS A 81 0.79 10.10 6.30
CA HIS A 81 -0.34 9.19 6.36
C HIS A 81 -0.73 8.90 7.80
N SER A 82 -2.03 8.75 8.03
CA SER A 82 -2.54 8.25 9.30
C SER A 82 -2.29 6.73 9.43
N ILE A 83 -2.36 6.21 10.65
CA ILE A 83 -2.37 4.76 10.91
C ILE A 83 -3.49 4.07 10.11
N TYR A 84 -4.65 4.72 9.99
CA TYR A 84 -5.79 4.19 9.23
C TYR A 84 -5.49 4.12 7.74
N ASP A 85 -4.77 5.10 7.18
CA ASP A 85 -4.38 5.09 5.76
C ASP A 85 -3.45 3.91 5.45
N VAL A 86 -2.50 3.65 6.36
CA VAL A 86 -1.52 2.57 6.23
C VAL A 86 -2.20 1.20 6.37
N ILE A 87 -3.04 1.02 7.38
CA ILE A 87 -3.81 -0.22 7.57
C ILE A 87 -4.76 -0.46 6.40
N GLY A 88 -5.46 0.59 5.94
CA GLY A 88 -6.34 0.50 4.77
C GLY A 88 -5.59 0.08 3.52
N GLY A 89 -4.42 0.69 3.26
CA GLY A 89 -3.56 0.31 2.14
C GLY A 89 -3.14 -1.16 2.19
N MET A 90 -2.75 -1.66 3.37
CA MET A 90 -2.40 -3.06 3.57
C MET A 90 -3.60 -3.99 3.32
N ILE A 91 -4.77 -3.70 3.88
CA ILE A 91 -5.98 -4.52 3.72
C ILE A 91 -6.37 -4.61 2.23
N PHE A 92 -6.48 -3.47 1.54
CA PHE A 92 -6.83 -3.48 0.12
C PHE A 92 -5.77 -4.16 -0.74
N GLY A 93 -4.49 -4.06 -0.38
CA GLY A 93 -3.42 -4.76 -1.06
C GLY A 93 -3.52 -6.29 -0.91
N VAL A 94 -3.81 -6.78 0.29
CA VAL A 94 -4.04 -8.21 0.56
C VAL A 94 -5.27 -8.71 -0.22
N LEU A 95 -6.37 -7.95 -0.22
CA LEU A 95 -7.61 -8.31 -0.93
C LEU A 95 -7.44 -8.42 -2.45
N ILE A 96 -6.44 -7.76 -3.04
CA ILE A 96 -6.15 -7.88 -4.48
C ILE A 96 -5.44 -9.20 -4.80
N ILE A 97 -4.75 -9.78 -3.82
CA ILE A 97 -3.96 -11.01 -3.98
C ILE A 97 -4.78 -12.27 -3.68
N LEU A 98 -5.70 -12.19 -2.73
CA LEU A 98 -6.63 -13.27 -2.36
C LEU A 98 -7.69 -13.51 -3.45
#